data_AF-A0A3N2KGH9-F1
#
_entry.id   AF-A0A3N2KGH9-F1
#
_cell.length_a   1.000
_cell.length_b   1.000
_cell.length_c   1.000
_cell.angle_alpha   90.00
_cell.angle_beta   90.00
_cell.angle_gamma   90.00
#
_symmetry.space_group_name_H-M   'P 1'
#
loop_
_entity.id
_entity.type
_entity.pdbx_description
1 polymer ?
#
loop_
_entity_poly.entity_id
_entity_poly.type
_entity_poly.pdbx_seq_one_letter_code
_entity_poly.pdbx_strand_id
1 'polypeptide(L)'
;MRKEKIDKLKQEFSLKNPYFNIIGLLGTGNHGIAFALPEEKVLKLTSDQQEVFVCNALQGRHCKYLCNIEYMGDFYSVSEKRMYTWIIMEQLYKTSEQKWVNDAFNDFRHAWFTLFTDNPISNCLTCSDLWSIYKNKETAKINRCIMLCKDYLSHINDDEDTFIKLSDQQISTRIHYISVFFEFIEKAYDELFSICPEGRIDLNEGNFMFDKTGNLKVLDMQTFM
;
A
#
# COMPACT_ATOMS: atom_id res chain seq x y z
N MET A 1 8.66 23.24 16.09
CA MET A 1 9.19 23.03 14.71
C MET A 1 8.30 22.18 13.80
N ARG A 2 8.16 20.85 13.97
CA ARG A 2 7.40 20.00 13.02
C ARG A 2 5.91 20.35 12.95
N LYS A 3 5.26 20.58 14.09
CA LYS A 3 3.84 20.97 14.17
C LYS A 3 3.57 22.33 13.52
N GLU A 4 4.37 23.34 13.86
CA GLU A 4 4.25 24.70 13.29
C GLU A 4 4.39 24.71 11.76
N LYS A 5 5.28 23.88 11.22
CA LYS A 5 5.43 23.70 9.77
C LYS A 5 4.15 23.12 9.13
N ILE A 6 3.59 22.06 9.73
CA ILE A 6 2.34 21.44 9.26
C ILE A 6 1.19 22.45 9.33
N ASP A 7 1.07 23.20 10.43
CA ASP A 7 0.03 24.20 10.61
C ASP A 7 0.13 25.33 9.57
N LYS A 8 1.35 25.81 9.28
CA LYS A 8 1.59 26.80 8.21
C LYS A 8 1.22 26.27 6.82
N LEU A 9 1.63 25.04 6.48
CA LEU A 9 1.26 24.40 5.22
C LEU A 9 -0.25 24.28 5.06
N LYS A 10 -0.93 23.82 6.12
CA LYS A 10 -2.41 23.75 6.18
C LYS A 10 -3.02 25.13 5.93
N GLN A 11 -2.56 26.16 6.63
CA GLN A 11 -3.08 27.53 6.47
C GLN A 11 -2.87 28.06 5.05
N GLU A 12 -1.66 27.94 4.49
CA GLU A 12 -1.35 28.36 3.13
C GLU A 12 -2.21 27.63 2.09
N PHE A 13 -2.42 26.32 2.27
CA PHE A 13 -3.26 25.53 1.38
C PHE A 13 -4.72 25.98 1.46
N SER A 14 -5.27 26.12 2.67
CA SER A 14 -6.65 26.57 2.90
C SER A 14 -6.92 27.98 2.37
N LEU A 15 -5.93 28.87 2.38
CA LEU A 15 -6.05 30.22 1.77
C LEU A 15 -6.16 30.16 0.25
N LYS A 16 -5.38 29.28 -0.40
CA LYS A 16 -5.41 29.12 -1.87
C LYS A 16 -6.59 28.28 -2.37
N ASN A 17 -7.04 27.32 -1.56
CA ASN A 17 -8.10 26.39 -1.89
C ASN A 17 -9.20 26.43 -0.81
N PRO A 18 -9.97 27.54 -0.72
CA PRO A 18 -10.92 27.75 0.38
C PRO A 18 -12.09 26.75 0.40
N TYR A 19 -12.32 26.04 -0.71
CA TYR A 19 -13.36 25.03 -0.82
C TYR A 19 -13.02 23.69 -0.13
N PHE A 20 -11.73 23.44 0.17
CA PHE A 20 -11.32 22.23 0.88
C PHE A 20 -11.28 22.50 2.39
N ASN A 21 -12.30 22.01 3.11
CA ASN A 21 -12.36 22.11 4.56
C ASN A 21 -11.52 21.00 5.23
N ILE A 22 -10.38 21.36 5.83
CA ILE A 22 -9.50 20.40 6.49
C ILE A 22 -9.94 20.17 7.95
N ILE A 23 -10.49 18.98 8.23
CA ILE A 23 -11.04 18.62 9.54
C ILE A 23 -10.01 18.04 10.52
N GLY A 24 -8.90 17.46 10.03
CA GLY A 24 -7.89 16.87 10.92
C GLY A 24 -6.62 16.41 10.20
N LEU A 25 -5.56 16.18 10.97
CA LEU A 25 -4.34 15.53 10.51
C LEU A 25 -4.49 14.01 10.64
N LEU A 26 -4.29 13.27 9.54
CA LEU A 26 -4.32 11.80 9.55
C LEU A 26 -2.93 11.20 9.73
N GLY A 27 -1.91 11.83 9.16
CA GLY A 27 -0.56 11.31 9.25
C GLY A 27 0.47 12.14 8.52
N THR A 28 1.74 11.79 8.73
CA THR A 28 2.88 12.39 8.05
C THR A 28 3.85 11.29 7.64
N GLY A 29 4.27 11.28 6.39
CA GLY A 29 5.32 10.41 5.87
C GLY A 29 6.60 11.19 5.54
N ASN A 30 7.56 10.50 4.92
CA ASN A 30 8.83 11.12 4.50
C ASN A 30 8.64 12.17 3.40
N HIS A 31 7.66 11.94 2.51
CA HIS A 31 7.45 12.77 1.33
C HIS A 31 6.11 13.52 1.31
N GLY A 32 5.29 13.37 2.35
CA GLY A 32 3.98 14.03 2.35
C GLY A 32 3.26 14.06 3.69
N ILE A 33 2.14 14.77 3.70
CA ILE A 33 1.25 14.96 4.85
C ILE A 33 -0.17 14.64 4.39
N ALA A 34 -0.90 13.85 5.18
CA ALA A 34 -2.28 13.50 4.90
C ALA A 34 -3.22 14.17 5.91
N PHE A 35 -4.28 14.79 5.40
CA PHE A 35 -5.32 15.45 6.16
C PHE A 35 -6.67 14.83 5.83
N ALA A 36 -7.53 14.72 6.83
CA ALA A 36 -8.93 14.35 6.62
C ALA A 36 -9.70 15.56 6.08
N LEU A 37 -10.60 15.28 5.13
CA LEU A 37 -11.63 16.17 4.64
C LEU A 37 -13.01 15.57 5.00
N PRO A 38 -14.11 16.36 4.94
CA PRO A 38 -15.47 15.84 5.00
C PRO A 38 -15.76 14.78 3.93
N GLU A 39 -16.88 14.09 4.10
CA GLU A 39 -17.39 13.11 3.11
C GLU A 39 -16.42 11.96 2.83
N GLU A 40 -15.66 11.54 3.86
CA GLU A 40 -14.77 10.37 3.78
C GLU A 40 -13.68 10.55 2.71
N LYS A 41 -13.11 11.76 2.64
CA LYS A 41 -12.03 12.11 1.73
C LYS A 41 -10.74 12.43 2.47
N VAL A 42 -9.62 12.27 1.76
CA VAL A 42 -8.29 12.57 2.25
C VAL A 42 -7.62 13.56 1.29
N LEU A 43 -7.03 14.60 1.86
CA LEU A 43 -6.09 15.48 1.18
C LEU A 43 -4.67 15.02 1.52
N LYS A 44 -3.93 14.52 0.54
CA LYS A 44 -2.49 14.29 0.65
C LYS A 44 -1.74 15.43 -0.03
N LEU A 45 -0.84 16.08 0.69
CA LEU A 45 0.16 16.98 0.12
C LEU A 45 1.46 16.21 0.01
N THR A 46 1.94 15.94 -1.19
CA THR A 46 3.15 15.14 -1.45
C THR A 46 4.12 15.88 -2.36
N SER A 47 5.41 15.63 -2.20
CA SER A 47 6.43 16.01 -3.18
C SER A 47 7.00 14.80 -3.93
N ASP A 48 6.46 13.61 -3.67
CA ASP A 48 6.90 12.36 -4.31
C ASP A 48 6.41 12.30 -5.76
N GLN A 49 7.35 12.48 -6.71
CA GLN A 49 7.04 12.46 -8.13
C GLN A 49 6.65 11.07 -8.63
N GLN A 50 7.15 10.01 -7.98
CA GLN A 50 6.83 8.63 -8.36
C GLN A 50 5.37 8.31 -8.01
N GLU A 51 4.92 8.75 -6.84
CA GLU A 51 3.52 8.64 -6.42
C GLU A 51 2.60 9.47 -7.32
N VAL A 52 2.97 10.73 -7.57
CA VAL A 52 2.17 11.66 -8.38
C VAL A 52 1.93 11.10 -9.79
N PHE A 53 2.93 10.48 -10.40
CA PHE A 53 2.80 9.86 -11.71
C PHE A 53 1.66 8.82 -11.76
N VAL A 54 1.60 7.93 -10.77
CA VAL A 54 0.57 6.88 -10.71
C VAL A 54 -0.79 7.46 -10.36
N CYS A 55 -0.85 8.36 -9.37
CA CYS A 55 -2.10 9.02 -8.98
C CYS A 55 -2.72 9.83 -10.14
N ASN A 56 -1.89 10.44 -10.99
CA ASN A 56 -2.36 11.14 -12.20
C ASN A 56 -3.02 10.18 -13.21
N ALA A 57 -2.49 8.96 -13.38
CA ALA A 57 -3.10 7.95 -14.25
C ALA A 57 -4.44 7.43 -13.70
N LEU A 58 -4.60 7.42 -12.37
CA LEU A 58 -5.78 6.95 -11.66
C LEU A 58 -6.87 8.03 -11.47
N GLN A 59 -6.55 9.30 -11.67
CA GLN A 59 -7.46 10.41 -11.42
C GLN A 59 -8.79 10.24 -12.17
N GLY A 60 -9.90 10.38 -11.43
CA GLY A 60 -11.26 10.29 -11.95
C GLY A 60 -11.74 8.88 -12.27
N ARG A 61 -10.93 7.85 -11.98
CA ARG A 61 -11.32 6.44 -12.17
C ARG A 61 -11.88 5.86 -10.88
N HIS A 62 -12.80 4.91 -11.04
CA HIS A 62 -13.33 4.13 -9.93
C HIS A 62 -12.66 2.76 -9.89
N CYS A 63 -11.71 2.60 -8.98
CA CYS A 63 -10.91 1.41 -8.78
C CYS A 63 -11.50 0.51 -7.68
N LYS A 64 -11.44 -0.79 -7.90
CA LYS A 64 -11.96 -1.81 -6.98
C LYS A 64 -10.92 -2.22 -5.94
N TYR A 65 -9.66 -2.35 -6.36
CA TYR A 65 -8.55 -2.84 -5.54
C TYR A 65 -7.52 -1.75 -5.24
N LEU A 66 -7.56 -0.65 -5.97
CA LEU A 66 -6.72 0.53 -5.73
C LEU A 66 -7.53 1.68 -5.11
N CYS A 67 -6.85 2.55 -4.37
CA CYS A 67 -7.42 3.77 -3.85
C CYS A 67 -7.92 4.69 -4.98
N ASN A 68 -9.15 5.18 -4.83
CA ASN A 68 -9.75 6.14 -5.76
C ASN A 68 -9.09 7.52 -5.62
N ILE A 69 -8.60 8.05 -6.73
CA ILE A 69 -8.09 9.42 -6.83
C ILE A 69 -9.15 10.30 -7.50
N GLU A 70 -9.64 11.31 -6.79
CA GLU A 70 -10.72 12.17 -7.29
C GLU A 70 -10.16 13.38 -8.04
N TYR A 71 -9.29 14.15 -7.38
CA TYR A 71 -8.70 15.36 -7.92
C TYR A 71 -7.25 15.50 -7.52
N MET A 72 -6.49 16.22 -8.33
CA MET A 72 -5.15 16.65 -7.97
C MET A 72 -4.80 17.97 -8.62
N GLY A 73 -3.75 18.59 -8.09
CA GLY A 73 -3.18 19.79 -8.66
C GLY A 73 -1.93 20.23 -7.91
N ASP A 74 -1.43 21.40 -8.29
CA ASP A 74 -0.19 21.92 -7.75
C ASP A 74 -0.43 22.95 -6.64
N PHE A 75 0.47 22.95 -5.65
CA PHE A 75 0.47 23.87 -4.53
C PHE A 75 1.91 24.30 -4.18
N TYR A 76 2.24 25.54 -4.51
CA TYR A 76 3.48 26.16 -4.00
C TYR A 76 3.29 26.63 -2.56
N SER A 77 4.11 26.11 -1.65
CA SER A 77 4.22 26.62 -0.28
C SER A 77 5.29 27.70 -0.19
N VAL A 78 4.90 28.85 0.36
CA VAL A 78 5.79 30.02 0.52
C VAL A 78 6.74 29.81 1.68
N SER A 79 6.23 29.30 2.81
CA SER A 79 7.06 29.01 4.00
C SER A 79 8.11 27.92 3.73
N GLU A 80 7.77 26.91 2.93
CA GLU A 80 8.69 25.83 2.57
C GLU A 80 9.49 26.09 1.28
N LYS A 81 9.13 27.14 0.53
CA LYS A 81 9.73 27.50 -0.76
C LYS A 81 9.83 26.32 -1.73
N ARG A 82 8.76 25.53 -1.85
CA ARG A 82 8.70 24.38 -2.75
C ARG A 82 7.30 24.10 -3.29
N MET A 83 7.28 23.39 -4.41
CA MET A 83 6.07 22.80 -4.98
C MET A 83 5.72 21.51 -4.24
N TYR A 84 4.43 21.37 -3.94
CA TYR A 84 3.77 20.12 -3.59
C TYR A 84 2.71 19.83 -4.65
N THR A 85 2.40 18.56 -4.84
CA THR A 85 1.15 18.14 -5.46
C THR A 85 0.16 17.84 -4.34
N TRP A 86 -1.04 18.38 -4.46
CA TRP A 86 -2.16 18.00 -3.62
C TRP A 86 -3.00 16.96 -4.34
N ILE A 87 -3.46 15.95 -3.60
CA ILE A 87 -4.22 14.82 -4.10
C ILE A 87 -5.43 14.64 -3.17
N ILE A 88 -6.62 14.68 -3.75
CA ILE A 88 -7.88 14.30 -3.11
C ILE A 88 -8.16 12.85 -3.47
N MET A 89 -8.26 12.01 -2.46
CA MET A 89 -8.50 10.58 -2.59
C MET A 89 -9.58 10.13 -1.61
N GLU A 90 -10.16 8.96 -1.83
CA GLU A 90 -11.05 8.35 -0.85
C GLU A 90 -10.31 8.06 0.47
N GLN A 91 -11.04 8.10 1.58
CA GLN A 91 -10.49 7.69 2.86
C GLN A 91 -10.56 6.17 2.99
N LEU A 92 -9.41 5.58 3.31
CA LEU A 92 -9.30 4.19 3.72
C LEU A 92 -9.12 4.09 5.24
N TYR A 93 -9.56 2.97 5.81
CA TYR A 93 -9.70 2.77 7.24
C TYR A 93 -8.99 1.49 7.68
N LYS A 94 -8.37 1.56 8.87
CA LYS A 94 -8.01 0.36 9.63
C LYS A 94 -9.26 -0.12 10.37
N THR A 95 -9.61 -1.38 10.20
CA THR A 95 -10.76 -2.01 10.85
C THR A 95 -10.28 -3.09 11.83
N SER A 96 -11.20 -3.78 12.50
CA SER A 96 -10.88 -4.98 13.29
C SER A 96 -10.26 -6.10 12.44
N GLU A 97 -10.47 -6.07 11.13
CA GLU A 97 -9.88 -7.03 10.19
C GLU A 97 -8.42 -6.73 9.83
N GLN A 98 -7.90 -5.55 10.18
CA GLN A 98 -6.52 -5.15 9.83
C GLN A 98 -5.47 -6.17 10.33
N LYS A 99 -5.74 -6.85 11.46
CA LYS A 99 -4.82 -7.85 12.00
C LYS A 99 -4.52 -8.97 10.99
N TRP A 100 -5.54 -9.55 10.36
CA TRP A 100 -5.31 -10.66 9.44
C TRP A 100 -4.58 -10.19 8.19
N VAL A 101 -4.86 -8.98 7.71
CA VAL A 101 -4.17 -8.37 6.56
C VAL A 101 -2.69 -8.19 6.86
N ASN A 102 -2.36 -7.69 8.05
CA ASN A 102 -0.97 -7.51 8.48
C ASN A 102 -0.24 -8.84 8.61
N ASP A 103 -0.88 -9.84 9.24
CA ASP A 103 -0.31 -11.19 9.38
C ASP A 103 -0.05 -11.82 7.99
N ALA A 104 -1.02 -11.74 7.08
CA ALA A 104 -0.90 -12.25 5.71
C ALA A 104 0.14 -11.49 4.88
N PHE A 105 0.24 -10.17 5.04
CA PHE A 105 1.26 -9.37 4.39
C PHE A 105 2.68 -9.74 4.85
N ASN A 106 2.86 -9.99 6.15
CA ASN A 106 4.15 -10.43 6.69
C ASN A 106 4.55 -11.81 6.16
N ASP A 107 3.59 -12.75 6.08
CA ASP A 107 3.81 -14.08 5.47
C ASP A 107 4.13 -13.97 3.97
N PHE A 108 3.41 -13.10 3.24
CA PHE A 108 3.67 -12.79 1.84
C PHE A 108 5.09 -12.27 1.62
N ARG A 109 5.53 -11.30 2.44
CA ARG A 109 6.88 -10.76 2.37
C ARG A 109 7.94 -11.81 2.68
N HIS A 110 7.73 -12.60 3.73
CA HIS A 110 8.66 -13.66 4.10
C HIS A 110 8.81 -14.69 2.98
N ALA A 111 7.69 -15.08 2.35
CA ALA A 111 7.71 -16.02 1.24
C ALA A 111 8.53 -15.50 0.06
N TRP A 112 8.29 -14.27 -0.39
CA TRP A 112 9.00 -13.71 -1.55
C TRP A 112 10.46 -13.38 -1.26
N PHE A 113 10.75 -12.79 -0.11
CA PHE A 113 12.06 -12.18 0.15
C PHE A 113 12.99 -13.06 1.00
N THR A 114 12.50 -14.19 1.50
CA THR A 114 13.31 -15.14 2.28
C THR A 114 13.20 -16.55 1.72
N LEU A 115 11.99 -17.11 1.64
CA LEU A 115 11.81 -18.52 1.26
C LEU A 115 12.07 -18.78 -0.23
N PHE A 116 11.68 -17.85 -1.11
CA PHE A 116 11.82 -18.03 -2.56
C PHE A 116 13.28 -18.03 -3.04
N THR A 117 14.16 -17.36 -2.30
CA THR A 117 15.58 -17.23 -2.63
C THR A 117 16.36 -18.40 -2.04
N ASP A 118 16.24 -19.58 -2.65
CA ASP A 118 16.90 -20.84 -2.22
C ASP A 118 18.45 -20.81 -2.27
N ASN A 119 19.10 -19.66 -2.45
CA ASN A 119 20.54 -19.59 -2.69
C ASN A 119 21.22 -18.46 -1.88
N PRO A 120 22.14 -18.77 -0.95
CA PRO A 120 22.85 -17.78 -0.13
C PRO A 120 23.80 -16.85 -0.92
N ILE A 121 23.95 -17.09 -2.23
CA ILE A 121 24.82 -16.32 -3.14
C ILE A 121 23.97 -15.49 -4.14
N SER A 122 22.66 -15.74 -4.28
CA SER A 122 21.81 -15.00 -5.22
C SER A 122 21.25 -13.72 -4.59
N ASN A 123 21.25 -12.63 -5.35
CA ASN A 123 20.63 -11.37 -4.96
C ASN A 123 19.20 -11.60 -4.46
N CYS A 124 18.89 -11.10 -3.26
CA CYS A 124 17.53 -11.13 -2.73
C CYS A 124 16.55 -10.55 -3.76
N LEU A 125 15.36 -11.15 -3.90
CA LEU A 125 14.31 -10.56 -4.72
C LEU A 125 14.06 -9.11 -4.26
N THR A 126 13.92 -8.21 -5.21
CA THR A 126 13.59 -6.80 -4.98
C THR A 126 12.12 -6.55 -5.28
N CYS A 127 11.59 -5.41 -4.83
CA CYS A 127 10.25 -4.98 -5.25
C CYS A 127 10.13 -4.83 -6.78
N SER A 128 11.24 -4.55 -7.47
CA SER A 128 11.29 -4.47 -8.94
C SER A 128 11.18 -5.85 -9.60
N ASP A 129 11.72 -6.89 -8.96
CA ASP A 129 11.54 -8.27 -9.43
C ASP A 129 10.08 -8.71 -9.27
N LEU A 130 9.45 -8.37 -8.14
CA LEU A 130 8.02 -8.65 -7.95
C LEU A 130 7.15 -7.94 -8.98
N TRP A 131 7.42 -6.66 -9.24
CA TRP A 131 6.75 -5.92 -10.30
C TRP A 131 6.85 -6.66 -11.64
N SER A 132 8.05 -7.12 -12.02
CA SER A 132 8.29 -7.83 -13.28
C SER A 132 7.54 -9.16 -13.34
N ILE A 133 7.54 -9.93 -12.24
CA ILE A 133 6.85 -11.22 -12.12
C ILE A 133 5.35 -11.07 -12.34
N TYR A 134 4.72 -10.10 -11.67
CA TYR A 134 3.28 -9.84 -11.84
C TYR A 134 2.98 -9.24 -13.21
N LYS A 135 3.82 -8.33 -13.71
CA LYS A 135 3.66 -7.70 -15.03
C LYS A 135 3.66 -8.71 -16.15
N ASN A 136 4.60 -9.66 -16.10
CA ASN A 136 4.78 -10.70 -17.09
C ASN A 136 3.90 -11.94 -16.84
N LYS A 137 3.08 -11.91 -15.78
CA LYS A 137 2.21 -13.02 -15.37
C LYS A 137 2.97 -14.34 -15.26
N GLU A 138 4.11 -14.33 -14.56
CA GLU A 138 4.94 -15.51 -14.36
C GLU A 138 4.29 -16.48 -13.35
N THR A 139 3.17 -17.08 -13.74
CA THR A 139 2.29 -17.89 -12.88
C THR A 139 3.01 -19.04 -12.18
N ALA A 140 3.99 -19.67 -12.83
CA ALA A 140 4.81 -20.71 -12.20
C ALA A 140 5.58 -20.21 -10.97
N LYS A 141 6.13 -18.98 -11.02
CA LYS A 141 6.84 -18.38 -9.88
C LYS A 141 5.87 -17.97 -8.78
N ILE A 142 4.73 -17.39 -9.15
CA ILE A 142 3.67 -17.00 -8.20
C ILE A 142 3.16 -18.24 -7.44
N ASN A 143 2.81 -19.31 -8.16
CA ASN A 143 2.33 -20.56 -7.58
C ASN A 143 3.39 -21.21 -6.69
N ARG A 144 4.66 -21.22 -7.11
CA ARG A 144 5.75 -21.71 -6.27
C ARG A 144 5.86 -20.93 -4.96
N CYS A 145 5.78 -19.60 -5.01
CA CYS A 145 5.84 -18.77 -3.80
C CYS A 145 4.67 -19.07 -2.85
N ILE A 146 3.45 -19.20 -3.40
CA ILE A 146 2.27 -19.59 -2.60
C ILE A 146 2.48 -20.95 -1.93
N MET A 147 3.02 -21.94 -2.67
CA MET A 147 3.31 -23.26 -2.12
C MET A 147 4.34 -23.19 -0.98
N LEU A 148 5.46 -22.48 -1.19
CA LEU A 148 6.50 -22.30 -0.16
C LEU A 148 5.94 -21.64 1.10
N CYS A 149 5.11 -20.62 0.94
CA CYS A 149 4.49 -19.93 2.07
C CYS A 149 3.56 -20.87 2.87
N LYS A 150 2.71 -21.63 2.17
CA LYS A 150 1.79 -22.58 2.81
C LYS A 150 2.54 -23.71 3.52
N ASP A 151 3.61 -24.21 2.91
CA ASP A 151 4.47 -25.22 3.49
C ASP A 151 5.15 -24.71 4.77
N TYR A 152 5.74 -23.52 4.71
CA TYR A 152 6.30 -22.84 5.89
C TYR A 152 5.27 -22.69 7.02
N LEU A 153 4.08 -22.17 6.71
CA LEU A 153 3.03 -22.01 7.72
C LEU A 153 2.56 -23.33 8.33
N SER A 154 2.53 -24.41 7.53
CA SER A 154 2.13 -25.74 8.01
C SER A 154 3.12 -26.33 9.01
N HIS A 155 4.40 -25.93 8.92
CA HIS A 155 5.50 -26.41 9.75
C HIS A 155 6.03 -25.32 10.70
N ILE A 156 5.29 -24.23 10.91
CA ILE A 156 5.75 -23.06 11.69
C ILE A 156 6.05 -23.39 13.17
N ASN A 157 5.51 -24.50 13.68
CA ASN A 157 5.70 -24.98 15.04
C ASN A 157 6.81 -26.02 15.21
N ASP A 158 7.43 -26.43 14.09
CA ASP A 158 8.44 -27.49 14.08
C ASP A 158 9.78 -26.99 14.63
N ASP A 159 10.01 -25.68 14.61
CA ASP A 159 11.15 -25.05 15.26
C ASP A 159 10.96 -25.05 16.79
N GLU A 160 11.79 -25.85 17.47
CA GLU A 160 11.77 -26.05 18.93
C GLU A 160 12.07 -24.76 19.70
N ASP A 161 12.75 -23.78 19.09
CA ASP A 161 13.09 -22.50 19.72
C ASP A 161 11.93 -21.48 19.67
N THR A 162 10.81 -21.82 19.04
CA THR A 162 9.65 -20.93 18.94
C THR A 162 8.88 -20.89 20.26
N PHE A 163 9.06 -19.79 21.02
CA PHE A 163 8.43 -19.56 22.33
C PHE A 163 6.89 -19.59 22.35
N ILE A 164 6.23 -19.34 21.21
CA ILE A 164 4.77 -19.35 21.10
C ILE A 164 4.37 -20.23 19.91
N LYS A 165 3.83 -21.41 20.21
CA LYS A 165 3.26 -22.30 19.19
C LYS A 165 1.83 -21.88 18.84
N LEU A 166 1.50 -21.92 17.55
CA LEU A 166 0.14 -21.70 17.06
C LEU A 166 -0.68 -23.00 17.17
N SER A 167 -1.98 -22.90 17.40
CA SER A 167 -2.87 -24.06 17.25
C SER A 167 -3.09 -24.41 15.78
N ASP A 168 -3.46 -25.66 15.49
CA ASP A 168 -3.79 -26.12 14.12
C ASP A 168 -4.86 -25.25 13.45
N GLN A 169 -5.85 -24.78 14.23
CA GLN A 169 -6.88 -23.87 13.72
C GLN A 169 -6.29 -22.51 13.32
N GLN A 170 -5.36 -21.95 14.10
CA GLN A 170 -4.70 -20.70 13.76
C GLN A 170 -3.83 -20.86 12.51
N ILE A 171 -3.10 -21.98 12.38
CA ILE A 171 -2.29 -22.30 11.19
C ILE A 171 -3.19 -22.39 9.95
N SER A 172 -4.26 -23.18 10.03
CA SER A 172 -5.24 -23.34 8.94
C SER A 172 -5.86 -21.99 8.53
N THR A 173 -6.19 -21.15 9.51
CA THR A 173 -6.73 -19.81 9.28
C THR A 173 -5.73 -18.91 8.57
N ARG A 174 -4.45 -18.90 8.98
CA ARG A 174 -3.39 -18.12 8.29
C ARG A 174 -3.16 -18.61 6.86
N ILE A 175 -3.16 -19.93 6.64
CA ILE A 175 -3.05 -20.56 5.30
C ILE A 175 -4.22 -20.14 4.39
N HIS A 176 -5.43 -20.01 4.94
CA HIS A 176 -6.56 -19.48 4.21
C HIS A 176 -6.34 -18.01 3.85
N TYR A 177 -6.02 -17.16 4.83
CA TYR A 177 -5.84 -15.72 4.62
C TYR A 177 -4.69 -15.37 3.68
N ILE A 178 -3.59 -16.10 3.71
CA ILE A 178 -2.50 -15.87 2.76
C ILE A 178 -2.96 -16.15 1.32
N SER A 179 -3.81 -17.17 1.11
CA SER A 179 -4.39 -17.44 -0.23
C SER A 179 -5.24 -16.28 -0.72
N VAL A 180 -6.10 -15.74 0.17
CA VAL A 180 -6.92 -14.56 -0.12
C VAL A 180 -6.06 -13.34 -0.43
N PHE A 181 -4.97 -13.15 0.31
CA PHE A 181 -4.08 -12.01 0.12
C PHE A 181 -3.29 -12.08 -1.20
N PHE A 182 -2.78 -13.24 -1.58
CA PHE A 182 -2.13 -13.43 -2.90
C PHE A 182 -3.11 -13.15 -4.05
N GLU A 183 -4.34 -13.66 -3.97
CA GLU A 183 -5.38 -13.38 -4.96
C GLU A 183 -5.71 -11.87 -5.04
N PHE A 184 -5.78 -11.19 -3.89
CA PHE A 184 -5.96 -9.75 -3.83
C PHE A 184 -4.81 -8.99 -4.52
N ILE A 185 -3.56 -9.34 -4.22
CA ILE A 185 -2.38 -8.68 -4.83
C ILE A 185 -2.36 -8.88 -6.34
N GLU A 186 -2.66 -10.07 -6.84
CA GLU A 186 -2.74 -10.34 -8.28
C GLU A 186 -3.80 -9.47 -8.96
N LYS A 187 -5.00 -9.38 -8.37
CA LYS A 187 -6.08 -8.52 -8.89
C LYS A 187 -5.76 -7.02 -8.81
N ALA A 188 -5.09 -6.59 -7.76
CA ALA A 188 -4.63 -5.21 -7.61
C ALA A 188 -3.59 -4.85 -8.67
N TYR A 189 -2.64 -5.74 -8.96
CA TYR A 189 -1.68 -5.55 -10.05
C TYR A 189 -2.34 -5.59 -11.42
N ASP A 190 -3.28 -6.51 -11.67
CA ASP A 190 -4.02 -6.54 -12.93
C ASP A 190 -4.79 -5.23 -13.17
N GLU A 191 -5.49 -4.70 -12.15
CA GLU A 191 -6.15 -3.39 -12.22
C GLU A 191 -5.14 -2.27 -12.47
N LEU A 192 -4.03 -2.24 -11.71
CA LEU A 192 -2.99 -1.23 -11.84
C LEU A 192 -2.39 -1.22 -13.25
N PHE A 193 -1.97 -2.37 -13.77
CA PHE A 193 -1.34 -2.45 -15.08
C PHE A 193 -2.30 -2.14 -16.24
N SER A 194 -3.60 -2.33 -16.04
CA SER A 194 -4.61 -1.92 -17.03
C SER A 194 -4.75 -0.38 -17.15
N ILE A 195 -4.35 0.36 -16.10
CA ILE A 195 -4.47 1.82 -16.02
C ILE A 195 -3.12 2.51 -16.17
N CYS A 196 -2.12 2.07 -15.41
CA CYS A 196 -0.76 2.58 -15.34
C CYS A 196 0.24 1.41 -15.50
N PRO A 197 0.61 1.05 -16.74
CA PRO A 197 1.50 -0.08 -17.01
C PRO A 197 2.84 -0.06 -16.28
N GLU A 198 3.36 1.15 -15.98
CA GLU A 198 4.63 1.40 -15.28
C GLU A 198 4.45 1.54 -13.75
N GLY A 199 3.21 1.45 -13.26
CA GLY A 199 2.91 1.55 -11.84
C GLY A 199 3.31 0.31 -11.07
N ARG A 200 3.68 0.49 -9.80
CA ARG A 200 4.03 -0.55 -8.84
C ARG A 200 3.31 -0.28 -7.52
N ILE A 201 2.84 -1.34 -6.88
CA ILE A 201 2.32 -1.25 -5.50
C ILE A 201 3.48 -1.03 -4.54
N ASP A 202 3.39 -0.04 -3.65
CA ASP A 202 4.34 0.10 -2.56
C ASP A 202 4.01 -0.93 -1.47
N LEU A 203 4.78 -2.02 -1.43
CA LEU A 203 4.55 -3.17 -0.56
C LEU A 203 4.98 -2.88 0.89
N ASN A 204 4.23 -2.03 1.58
CA ASN A 204 4.36 -1.73 3.01
C ASN A 204 3.07 -2.06 3.78
N GLU A 205 3.20 -2.52 5.04
CA GLU A 205 2.05 -2.99 5.85
C GLU A 205 0.95 -1.93 5.96
N GLY A 206 1.33 -0.65 6.03
CA GLY A 206 0.40 0.48 6.13
C GLY A 206 -0.38 0.81 4.85
N ASN A 207 -0.08 0.17 3.72
CA ASN A 207 -0.66 0.51 2.43
C ASN A 207 -1.85 -0.39 2.05
N PHE A 208 -2.23 -1.33 2.91
CA PHE A 208 -3.38 -2.22 2.68
C PHE A 208 -4.44 -1.91 3.72
N MET A 209 -5.55 -1.31 3.27
CA MET A 209 -6.60 -0.78 4.13
C MET A 209 -7.97 -1.01 3.52
N PHE A 210 -9.03 -0.75 4.29
CA PHE A 210 -10.40 -1.01 3.86
C PHE A 210 -11.09 0.28 3.42
N ASP A 211 -11.89 0.22 2.36
CA ASP A 211 -12.88 1.25 2.10
C ASP A 211 -14.03 1.18 3.13
N LYS A 212 -14.92 2.16 3.10
CA LYS A 212 -16.08 2.24 4.01
C LYS A 212 -17.06 1.06 3.88
N THR A 213 -17.00 0.31 2.78
CA THR A 213 -17.85 -0.86 2.55
C THR A 213 -17.19 -2.17 2.97
N GLY A 214 -15.95 -2.10 3.45
CA GLY A 214 -15.18 -3.26 3.92
C GLY A 214 -14.37 -3.96 2.83
N ASN A 215 -14.17 -3.35 1.65
CA ASN A 215 -13.28 -3.94 0.65
C ASN A 215 -11.83 -3.55 0.92
N LEU A 216 -10.93 -4.54 0.87
CA LEU A 216 -9.49 -4.30 0.92
C LEU A 216 -9.02 -3.57 -0.34
N LYS A 217 -8.20 -2.53 -0.17
CA LYS A 217 -7.60 -1.72 -1.22
C LYS A 217 -6.15 -1.36 -0.92
N VAL A 218 -5.42 -1.05 -1.98
CA VAL A 218 -4.06 -0.49 -1.94
C VAL A 218 -4.12 1.03 -1.87
N LEU A 219 -3.50 1.61 -0.86
CA LEU A 219 -3.45 3.06 -0.63
C LEU A 219 -2.37 3.76 -1.46
N ASP A 220 -1.16 3.20 -1.49
CA ASP A 220 0.03 3.88 -2.00
C ASP A 220 0.69 3.08 -3.13
N MET A 221 1.00 3.78 -4.22
CA MET A 221 1.57 3.23 -5.44
C MET A 221 2.60 4.20 -6.00
N GLN A 222 3.64 3.66 -6.63
CA GLN A 222 4.79 4.40 -7.16
C GLN A 222 5.06 3.97 -8.60
N THR A 223 5.78 4.79 -9.36
CA THR A 223 6.31 4.34 -10.66
C THR A 223 7.49 3.37 -10.45
N PHE A 224 7.75 2.53 -11.44
CA PHE A 224 8.88 1.60 -11.45
C PHE A 224 10.26 2.27 -11.56
N MET A 225 10.32 3.54 -12.02
CA MET A 225 11.55 4.30 -12.27
C MET A 225 12.23 4.88 -11.03
#